data_AF-A0A7Y0H8X0-F1
#
_entry.id   AF-A0A7Y0H8X0-F1
#
_cell.length_a   1.000
_cell.length_b   1.000
_cell.length_c   1.000
_cell.angle_alpha   90.00
_cell.angle_beta   90.00
_cell.angle_gamma   90.00
#
_symmetry.space_group_name_H-M   'P 1'
#
loop_
_entity.id
_entity.type
_entity.pdbx_description
1 polymer ?
#
loop_
_entity_poly.entity_id
_entity_poly.type
_entity_poly.pdbx_seq_one_letter_code
_entity_poly.pdbx_strand_id
1 'polypeptide(L)' 'MKPVSPTRIVIFAKAPLPGFAKTRLIPALGAQGAA' A
#
# COMPACT_ATOMS: atom_id res chain seq x y z
N MET A 1 34.85 -6.08 -15.96
CA MET A 1 33.60 -5.54 -15.40
C MET A 1 32.92 -6.63 -14.57
N LYS A 2 32.50 -6.37 -13.33
CA LYS A 2 31.65 -7.31 -12.58
C LYS A 2 30.23 -7.28 -13.17
N PRO A 3 29.56 -8.43 -13.33
CA PRO A 3 28.16 -8.44 -13.72
C PRO A 3 27.34 -7.72 -12.64
N VAL A 4 26.60 -6.68 -13.05
CA VAL A 4 25.73 -5.93 -12.15
C VAL A 4 24.41 -6.69 -12.06
N SER A 5 24.06 -7.17 -10.87
CA SER A 5 22.73 -7.72 -10.63
C SER A 5 21.70 -6.58 -10.64
N PRO A 6 20.55 -6.73 -11.31
CA PRO A 6 19.50 -5.72 -11.28
C PRO A 6 18.94 -5.56 -9.86
N THR A 7 18.75 -4.30 -9.44
CA THR A 7 18.11 -3.95 -8.17
C THR A 7 16.67 -4.43 -8.16
N ARG A 8 16.28 -5.17 -7.12
CA ARG A 8 14.88 -5.59 -6.90
C ARG A 8 14.25 -4.71 -5.82
N ILE A 9 13.11 -4.13 -6.14
CA ILE A 9 12.31 -3.34 -5.18
C ILE A 9 11.17 -4.24 -4.69
N VAL A 10 11.05 -4.38 -3.38
CA VAL A 10 9.95 -5.11 -2.75
C VAL A 10 8.99 -4.10 -2.12
N ILE A 11 7.74 -4.12 -2.53
CA ILE A 11 6.70 -3.24 -2.00
C ILE A 11 5.78 -4.06 -1.12
N PHE A 12 5.74 -3.73 0.17
CA PHE A 12 4.77 -4.29 1.10
C PHE A 12 3.46 -3.53 0.99
N ALA A 13 2.37 -4.28 0.84
CA ALA A 13 1.03 -3.74 0.82
C ALA A 13 0.11 -4.56 1.73
N LYS A 14 -0.90 -3.90 2.29
CA LYS A 14 -1.99 -4.53 3.02
C LYS A 14 -3.23 -4.55 2.13
N ALA A 15 -4.03 -5.61 2.23
CA ALA A 15 -5.29 -5.70 1.50
C ALA A 15 -6.19 -4.47 1.79
N PRO A 16 -6.86 -3.91 0.76
CA PRO A 16 -7.73 -2.75 0.89
C PRO A 16 -9.07 -3.17 1.50
N LEU A 17 -9.04 -3.53 2.79
CA LEU A 17 -10.25 -3.87 3.54
C LEU A 17 -10.78 -2.62 4.24
N PRO A 18 -12.08 -2.28 4.07
CA PRO A 18 -12.72 -1.16 4.75
C PRO A 18 -12.52 -1.23 6.26
N GLY A 19 -12.09 -0.13 6.88
CA GLY A 19 -11.81 -0.07 8.31
C GLY A 19 -10.46 -0.67 8.74
N PHE A 20 -9.67 -1.24 7.82
CA PHE A 20 -8.34 -1.79 8.10
C PHE A 20 -7.21 -1.09 7.34
N ALA A 21 -7.51 -0.57 6.16
CA ALA A 21 -6.61 0.23 5.34
C ALA A 21 -6.96 1.72 5.45
N LYS A 22 -5.92 2.57 5.42
CA LYS A 22 -5.99 4.05 5.43
C LYS A 22 -7.09 4.65 6.33
N THR A 23 -7.27 4.12 7.56
CA THR A 23 -8.42 4.45 8.44
C THR A 23 -8.53 5.93 8.82
N ARG A 24 -7.41 6.67 8.80
CA ARG A 24 -7.40 8.12 9.01
C ARG A 24 -8.10 8.92 7.89
N LEU A 25 -8.33 8.33 6.72
CA LEU A 25 -9.04 8.98 5.61
C LEU A 25 -10.57 8.80 5.67
N ILE A 26 -11.07 7.95 6.56
CA ILE A 26 -12.49 7.62 6.68
C ILE A 26 -13.39 8.85 6.90
N PRO A 27 -13.03 9.86 7.73
CA PRO A 27 -13.88 11.04 7.91
C PRO A 27 -14.15 11.83 6.63
N ALA A 28 -13.25 11.77 5.65
CA ALA A 28 -13.36 12.51 4.40
C ALA A 28 -13.94 11.66 3.24
N LEU A 29 -13.61 10.36 3.20
CA LEU A 29 -13.88 9.48 2.04
C LEU A 29 -14.87 8.34 2.34
N GLY A 30 -15.23 8.15 3.61
CA GLY A 30 -15.93 6.95 4.08
C GLY A 30 -15.03 5.71 4.12
N ALA A 31 -15.50 4.65 4.79
CA ALA A 31 -14.73 3.41 4.98
C ALA A 31 -14.42 2.68 3.68
N GLN A 32 -15.36 2.70 2.72
CA GLN A 32 -15.17 2.12 1.39
C GLN A 32 -14.23 2.98 0.53
N GLY A 33 -14.35 4.31 0.57
CA GLY A 33 -13.46 5.20 -0.18
C GLY A 33 -12.02 5.22 0.36
N ALA A 34 -11.83 4.83 1.62
CA ALA A 34 -10.51 4.67 2.24
C ALA A 34 -9.91 3.26 2.09
N ALA A 35 -10.64 2.28 1.57
CA ALA A 35 -10.13 0.92 1.36
C ALA A 35 -8.96 0.94 0.37
#